data_AF-U4LEN1-F1
#
_entry.id   AF-U4LEN1-F1
#
_cell.length_a   1.000
_cell.length_b   1.000
_cell.length_c   1.000
_cell.angle_alpha   90.00
_cell.angle_beta   90.00
_cell.angle_gamma   90.00
#
_symmetry.space_group_name_H-M   'P 1'
#
loop_
_entity.id
_entity.type
_entity.pdbx_description
1 polymer ?
#
loop_
_entity_poly.entity_id
_entity_poly.type
_entity_poly.pdbx_seq_one_letter_code
_entity_poly.pdbx_strand_id
1 'polypeptide(L)'
;MQFFNYLTSFLLLGAVSASAIPVAEPVANAIAEPYTEAFPEPIAFPEESLDLPQVESSVTKTAVVMFTEKITKLSFDLRVTVEGTTPFNVLIRAPSIVLSFRNIVRDIILVIPDLAGNPFNAADAKDIVVVLTKFVEVHQQLLNVVIGKRGVLASFGGGFLEPVRLVLVTLEAIVDSFAFSLIKLIPTESVAANGQFAKLKVTVRKTITVYTSK
;
A
#
# COMPACT_ATOMS: atom_id res chain seq x y z
N MET A 1 -20.25 42.27 24.49
CA MET A 1 -21.53 42.68 23.86
C MET A 1 -21.23 42.85 22.37
N GLN A 2 -21.78 42.12 21.40
CA GLN A 2 -22.97 41.27 21.32
C GLN A 2 -22.71 40.01 20.47
N PHE A 3 -23.39 38.93 20.85
CA PHE A 3 -23.66 37.71 20.09
C PHE A 3 -24.88 37.93 19.16
N PHE A 4 -24.94 37.26 18.00
CA PHE A 4 -25.95 36.24 17.61
C PHE A 4 -26.09 36.02 16.08
N ASN A 5 -26.09 34.73 15.72
CA ASN A 5 -26.88 33.99 14.70
C ASN A 5 -26.95 34.46 13.24
N TYR A 6 -26.57 33.54 12.31
CA TYR A 6 -27.52 32.93 11.37
C TYR A 6 -27.05 31.51 10.99
N LEU A 7 -27.90 30.52 11.31
CA LEU A 7 -27.88 29.13 10.84
C LEU A 7 -28.90 29.00 9.68
N THR A 8 -28.87 27.87 8.96
CA THR A 8 -29.67 27.44 7.78
C THR A 8 -29.04 27.86 6.43
N SER A 9 -28.74 26.97 5.46
CA SER A 9 -29.46 25.77 5.01
C SER A 9 -28.55 24.66 4.45
N PHE A 10 -29.05 23.43 4.58
CA PHE A 10 -28.50 22.13 4.16
C PHE A 10 -29.09 21.72 2.78
N LEU A 11 -28.38 20.83 2.07
CA LEU A 11 -28.81 19.94 0.97
C LEU A 11 -29.12 20.52 -0.43
N LEU A 12 -28.32 20.12 -1.43
CA LEU A 12 -28.82 19.20 -2.47
C LEU A 12 -27.67 18.40 -3.12
N LEU A 13 -27.65 17.12 -2.81
CA LEU A 13 -26.79 16.08 -3.38
C LEU A 13 -27.42 15.59 -4.69
N GLY A 14 -26.71 15.70 -5.80
CA GLY A 14 -27.13 15.13 -7.09
C GLY A 14 -27.01 13.60 -7.06
N ALA A 15 -28.14 12.91 -7.10
CA ALA A 15 -28.22 11.46 -7.17
C ALA A 15 -27.88 10.96 -8.59
N VAL A 16 -26.91 10.04 -8.68
CA VAL A 16 -26.76 9.13 -9.82
C VAL A 16 -27.67 7.93 -9.58
N SER A 17 -28.58 7.66 -10.52
CA SER A 17 -29.54 6.56 -10.45
C SER A 17 -28.85 5.20 -10.49
N ALA A 18 -29.04 4.42 -9.43
CA ALA A 18 -28.73 2.99 -9.38
C ALA A 18 -29.88 2.20 -10.05
N SER A 19 -29.55 1.40 -11.06
CA SER A 19 -30.44 0.39 -11.63
C SER A 19 -30.65 -0.76 -10.63
N ALA A 20 -31.91 -1.10 -10.41
CA ALA A 20 -32.40 -2.03 -9.40
C ALA A 20 -31.95 -3.50 -9.63
N ILE A 21 -31.60 -4.16 -8.52
CA ILE A 21 -31.46 -5.62 -8.40
C ILE A 21 -32.82 -6.16 -7.91
N PRO A 22 -33.40 -7.21 -8.51
CA PRO A 22 -34.66 -7.77 -8.03
C PRO A 22 -34.48 -8.51 -6.69
N VAL A 23 -35.28 -8.12 -5.70
CA VAL A 23 -35.42 -8.75 -4.38
C VAL A 23 -36.33 -9.97 -4.54
N ALA A 24 -35.85 -11.16 -4.16
CA ALA A 24 -36.66 -12.37 -4.10
C ALA A 24 -37.62 -12.34 -2.91
N GLU A 25 -38.85 -12.79 -3.13
CA GLU A 25 -39.98 -12.78 -2.19
C GLU A 25 -39.81 -13.74 -0.99
N PRO A 26 -40.47 -13.46 0.15
CA PRO A 26 -40.45 -14.34 1.32
C PRO A 26 -41.45 -15.51 1.17
N VAL A 27 -40.96 -16.75 1.18
CA VAL A 27 -41.81 -17.93 1.28
C VAL A 27 -42.13 -18.19 2.76
N ALA A 28 -43.36 -17.87 3.17
CA ALA A 28 -43.90 -18.23 4.47
C ALA A 28 -44.73 -19.52 4.40
N ASN A 29 -44.56 -20.35 5.44
CA ASN A 29 -45.39 -21.47 5.88
C ASN A 29 -45.43 -22.76 5.04
N ALA A 30 -44.56 -23.71 5.44
CA ALA A 30 -44.92 -25.12 5.49
C ALA A 30 -44.98 -25.55 6.97
N ILE A 31 -46.12 -26.16 7.31
CA ILE A 31 -46.54 -26.68 8.60
C ILE A 31 -45.55 -27.78 9.03
N ALA A 32 -44.86 -27.62 10.16
CA ALA A 32 -43.99 -28.66 10.71
C ALA A 32 -44.82 -29.64 11.54
N GLU A 33 -44.89 -30.90 11.10
CA GLU A 33 -45.31 -32.00 11.98
C GLU A 33 -44.25 -32.23 13.07
N PRO A 34 -44.63 -32.58 14.31
CA PRO A 34 -43.67 -32.85 15.37
C PRO A 34 -42.96 -34.19 15.11
N TYR A 35 -41.79 -34.13 14.46
CA TYR A 35 -40.89 -35.27 14.32
C TYR A 35 -40.44 -35.74 15.71
N THR A 36 -41.06 -36.83 16.17
CA THR A 36 -40.65 -37.58 17.37
C THR A 36 -39.99 -38.86 16.91
N GLU A 37 -38.83 -38.75 16.26
CA GLU A 37 -37.94 -39.89 16.02
C GLU A 37 -36.70 -39.71 16.89
N ALA A 38 -36.46 -40.70 17.76
CA ALA A 38 -35.25 -40.78 18.54
C ALA A 38 -34.04 -40.81 17.59
N PHE A 39 -33.09 -39.91 17.79
CA PHE A 39 -31.85 -39.89 17.01
C PHE A 39 -31.15 -41.25 17.13
N PRO A 40 -30.90 -41.96 16.02
CA PRO A 40 -30.04 -43.13 16.06
C PRO A 40 -28.66 -42.70 16.56
N GLU A 41 -27.99 -43.58 17.32
CA GLU A 41 -26.64 -43.30 17.80
C GLU A 41 -25.72 -42.90 16.64
N PRO A 42 -24.77 -41.96 16.85
CA PRO A 42 -23.88 -41.50 15.81
C PRO A 42 -23.17 -42.69 15.16
N ILE A 43 -23.41 -42.89 13.86
CA ILE A 43 -22.61 -43.83 13.08
C ILE A 43 -21.19 -43.29 13.12
N ALA A 44 -20.27 -44.03 13.75
CA ALA A 44 -18.87 -43.67 13.78
C ALA A 44 -18.34 -43.67 12.35
N PHE A 45 -18.15 -42.48 11.77
CA PHE A 45 -17.41 -42.33 10.53
C PHE A 45 -15.95 -42.67 10.82
N PRO A 46 -15.33 -43.61 10.10
CA PRO A 46 -13.89 -43.80 10.19
C PRO A 46 -13.24 -42.46 9.84
N GLU A 47 -12.35 -41.97 10.71
CA GLU A 47 -11.50 -40.81 10.43
C GLU A 47 -10.50 -41.20 9.32
N GLU A 48 -10.99 -41.26 8.09
CA GLU A 48 -10.11 -41.24 6.93
C GLU A 48 -9.50 -39.84 6.88
N SER A 49 -8.23 -39.77 7.28
CA SER A 49 -7.42 -38.56 7.24
C SER A 49 -7.32 -38.08 5.79
N LEU A 50 -8.27 -37.24 5.40
CA LEU A 50 -8.20 -36.44 4.18
C LEU A 50 -6.99 -35.53 4.31
N ASP A 51 -5.86 -35.98 3.77
CA ASP A 51 -4.69 -35.15 3.51
C ASP A 51 -5.05 -34.20 2.37
N LEU A 52 -5.86 -33.19 2.70
CA LEU A 52 -6.16 -32.10 1.79
C LEU A 52 -4.83 -31.47 1.41
N PRO A 53 -4.46 -31.41 0.12
CA PRO A 53 -3.24 -30.76 -0.29
C PRO A 53 -3.28 -29.34 0.27
N GLN A 54 -2.39 -29.05 1.21
CA GLN A 54 -2.14 -27.69 1.65
C GLN A 54 -1.68 -26.95 0.38
N VAL A 55 -2.57 -26.17 -0.23
CA VAL A 55 -2.16 -25.20 -1.23
C VAL A 55 -1.43 -24.11 -0.44
N GLU A 56 -0.17 -24.36 -0.10
CA GLU A 56 0.75 -23.29 0.23
C GLU A 56 0.83 -22.41 -1.02
N SER A 57 0.14 -21.27 -0.99
CA SER A 57 0.28 -20.24 -2.01
C SER A 57 1.70 -19.68 -1.89
N SER A 58 2.68 -20.34 -2.50
CA SER A 58 4.05 -19.84 -2.53
C SER A 58 4.09 -18.57 -3.37
N VAL A 59 4.61 -17.49 -2.80
CA VAL A 59 4.87 -16.26 -3.55
C VAL A 59 5.76 -16.56 -4.77
N THR A 60 5.34 -16.10 -5.94
CA THR A 60 6.09 -16.35 -7.19
C THR A 60 7.07 -15.22 -7.48
N LYS A 61 8.19 -15.52 -8.15
CA LYS A 61 9.12 -14.48 -8.64
C LYS A 61 8.38 -13.42 -9.45
N THR A 62 7.50 -13.86 -10.34
CA THR A 62 6.73 -12.98 -11.22
C THR A 62 5.88 -11.99 -10.41
N ALA A 63 5.23 -12.44 -9.34
CA ALA A 63 4.46 -11.54 -8.46
C ALA A 63 5.36 -10.48 -7.81
N VAL A 64 6.52 -10.88 -7.26
CA VAL A 64 7.48 -9.95 -6.64
C VAL A 64 8.01 -8.93 -7.66
N VAL A 65 8.37 -9.38 -8.86
CA VAL A 65 8.87 -8.52 -9.94
C VAL A 65 7.80 -7.52 -10.38
N MET A 66 6.60 -7.99 -10.74
CA MET A 66 5.51 -7.11 -11.19
C MET A 66 5.14 -6.05 -10.15
N PHE A 67 5.09 -6.45 -8.88
CA PHE A 67 4.82 -5.53 -7.79
C PHE A 67 5.94 -4.47 -7.64
N THR A 68 7.20 -4.91 -7.68
CA THR A 68 8.36 -4.01 -7.55
C THR A 68 8.41 -3.01 -8.72
N GLU A 69 8.11 -3.47 -9.93
CA GLU A 69 7.97 -2.61 -11.13
C GLU A 69 6.79 -1.65 -11.02
N LYS A 70 5.64 -2.10 -10.52
CA LYS A 70 4.46 -1.25 -10.30
C LYS A 70 4.81 -0.07 -9.40
N ILE A 71 5.47 -0.30 -8.26
CA ILE A 71 5.85 0.80 -7.37
C ILE A 71 6.94 1.66 -8.00
N THR A 72 7.89 1.05 -8.70
CA THR A 72 8.90 1.80 -9.46
C THR A 72 8.23 2.79 -10.41
N LYS A 73 7.18 2.37 -11.11
CA LYS A 73 6.38 3.24 -11.97
C LYS A 73 5.65 4.33 -11.18
N LEU A 74 4.98 3.99 -10.07
CA LEU A 74 4.31 4.99 -9.22
C LEU A 74 5.29 6.06 -8.73
N SER A 75 6.49 5.67 -8.33
CA SER A 75 7.55 6.58 -7.90
C SER A 75 8.10 7.43 -9.04
N PHE A 76 8.20 6.87 -10.25
CA PHE A 76 8.52 7.65 -11.45
C PHE A 76 7.45 8.68 -11.78
N ASP A 77 6.17 8.31 -11.78
CA ASP A 77 5.05 9.20 -12.08
C ASP A 77 4.94 10.32 -11.01
N LEU A 78 5.17 9.97 -9.75
CA LEU A 78 5.26 10.94 -8.67
C LEU A 78 6.44 11.89 -8.86
N ARG A 79 7.61 11.39 -9.28
CA ARG A 79 8.77 12.25 -9.58
C ARG A 79 8.41 13.29 -10.62
N VAL A 80 7.79 12.89 -11.73
CA VAL A 80 7.33 13.81 -12.79
C VAL A 80 6.36 14.85 -12.23
N THR A 81 5.44 14.44 -11.35
CA THR A 81 4.50 15.36 -10.69
C THR A 81 5.23 16.38 -9.81
N VAL A 82 6.20 15.94 -9.03
CA VAL A 82 7.00 16.79 -8.14
C VAL A 82 7.89 17.74 -8.97
N GLU A 83 8.55 17.25 -10.03
CA GLU A 83 9.39 18.05 -10.95
C GLU A 83 8.60 19.20 -11.55
N GLY A 84 7.38 18.94 -12.03
CA GLY A 84 6.48 19.93 -12.62
C GLY A 84 5.81 20.89 -11.61
N THR A 85 6.10 20.74 -10.32
CA THR A 85 5.54 21.62 -9.28
C THR A 85 6.32 22.93 -9.19
N THR A 86 5.59 24.04 -9.27
CA THR A 86 6.11 25.41 -9.24
C THR A 86 5.34 26.22 -8.19
N PRO A 87 5.86 27.38 -7.74
CA PRO A 87 5.13 28.24 -6.81
C PRO A 87 3.74 28.67 -7.30
N PHE A 88 3.52 28.71 -8.62
CA PHE A 88 2.23 29.11 -9.21
C PHE A 88 1.19 27.99 -9.24
N ASN A 89 1.60 26.72 -9.16
CA ASN A 89 0.68 25.57 -9.24
C ASN A 89 0.72 24.66 -7.99
N VAL A 90 1.52 25.01 -6.97
CA VAL A 90 1.75 24.20 -5.78
C VAL A 90 0.47 23.90 -5.01
N LEU A 91 -0.48 24.85 -4.92
CA LEU A 91 -1.74 24.63 -4.21
C LEU A 91 -2.59 23.50 -4.85
N ILE A 92 -2.43 23.26 -6.16
CA ILE A 92 -3.14 22.22 -6.90
C ILE A 92 -2.32 20.92 -6.90
N ARG A 93 -0.99 21.00 -7.01
CA ARG A 93 -0.11 19.83 -7.12
C ARG A 93 0.33 19.22 -5.80
N ALA A 94 0.50 20.01 -4.73
CA ALA A 94 0.96 19.48 -3.46
C ALA A 94 -0.01 18.45 -2.83
N PRO A 95 -1.34 18.63 -2.90
CA PRO A 95 -2.28 17.58 -2.47
C PRO A 95 -2.08 16.25 -3.22
N SER A 96 -1.84 16.29 -4.54
CA SER A 96 -1.63 15.07 -5.32
C SER A 96 -0.28 14.41 -5.02
N ILE A 97 0.76 15.19 -4.70
CA ILE A 97 2.05 14.65 -4.22
C ILE A 97 1.85 13.82 -2.94
N VAL A 98 1.15 14.39 -1.95
CA VAL A 98 0.88 13.69 -0.68
C VAL A 98 0.04 12.43 -0.92
N LEU A 99 -0.98 12.52 -1.78
CA LEU A 99 -1.83 11.37 -2.13
C LEU A 99 -1.05 10.26 -2.83
N SER A 100 -0.19 10.60 -3.79
CA SER A 100 0.65 9.63 -4.51
C SER A 100 1.64 8.94 -3.57
N PHE A 101 2.24 9.65 -2.62
CA PHE A 101 3.05 9.02 -1.57
C PHE A 101 2.22 8.04 -0.73
N ARG A 102 1.01 8.43 -0.30
CA ARG A 102 0.12 7.52 0.45
C ARG A 102 -0.25 6.28 -0.37
N ASN A 103 -0.43 6.43 -1.68
CA ASN A 103 -0.71 5.31 -2.57
C ASN A 103 0.46 4.34 -2.68
N ILE A 104 1.69 4.86 -2.80
CA ILE A 104 2.91 4.03 -2.77
C ILE A 104 2.99 3.26 -1.45
N VAL A 105 2.82 3.95 -0.31
CA VAL A 105 2.83 3.34 1.02
C VAL A 105 1.76 2.25 1.14
N ARG A 106 0.52 2.54 0.74
CA ARG A 106 -0.60 1.60 0.76
C ARG A 106 -0.31 0.36 -0.10
N ASP A 107 0.18 0.55 -1.31
CA ASP A 107 0.49 -0.57 -2.20
C ASP A 107 1.59 -1.46 -1.60
N ILE A 108 2.61 -0.90 -0.94
CA ILE A 108 3.61 -1.71 -0.23
C ILE A 108 3.01 -2.45 0.96
N ILE A 109 2.19 -1.80 1.77
CA ILE A 109 1.53 -2.43 2.93
C ILE A 109 0.73 -3.66 2.49
N LEU A 110 0.00 -3.56 1.37
CA LEU A 110 -0.86 -4.63 0.88
C LEU A 110 -0.07 -5.88 0.44
N VAL A 111 1.16 -5.74 -0.04
CA VAL A 111 1.94 -6.91 -0.49
C VAL A 111 2.73 -7.58 0.63
N ILE A 112 3.08 -6.86 1.70
CA ILE A 112 3.98 -7.41 2.73
C ILE A 112 3.49 -8.75 3.29
N PRO A 113 2.18 -8.95 3.57
CA PRO A 113 1.66 -10.26 3.99
C PRO A 113 1.88 -11.37 2.96
N ASP A 114 1.83 -11.03 1.67
CA ASP A 114 1.99 -11.97 0.56
C ASP A 114 3.47 -12.32 0.31
N LEU A 115 4.42 -11.57 0.89
CA LEU A 115 5.85 -11.90 0.88
C LEU A 115 6.19 -12.94 1.95
N ALA A 116 5.38 -13.98 2.03
CA ALA A 116 5.59 -15.15 2.88
C ALA A 116 5.78 -16.37 1.98
N GLY A 117 6.68 -17.27 2.40
CA GLY A 117 6.93 -18.52 1.69
C GLY A 117 8.37 -18.96 1.74
N ASN A 118 8.66 -20.00 0.97
CA ASN A 118 9.99 -20.58 0.88
C ASN A 118 10.95 -19.64 0.12
N PRO A 119 12.22 -19.60 0.50
CA PRO A 119 13.24 -18.86 -0.23
C PRO A 119 13.29 -19.22 -1.72
N PHE A 120 13.47 -18.21 -2.57
CA PHE A 120 13.75 -18.39 -3.98
C PHE A 120 15.10 -19.08 -4.20
N ASN A 121 15.21 -19.82 -5.31
CA ASN A 121 16.50 -20.32 -5.76
C ASN A 121 17.45 -19.16 -6.13
N ALA A 122 18.75 -19.46 -6.24
CA ALA A 122 19.76 -18.43 -6.46
C ALA A 122 19.62 -17.65 -7.79
N ALA A 123 19.06 -18.28 -8.83
CA ALA A 123 18.84 -17.59 -10.11
C ALA A 123 17.70 -16.57 -10.00
N ASP A 124 16.57 -16.99 -9.44
CA ASP A 124 15.42 -16.11 -9.22
C ASP A 124 15.72 -14.99 -8.22
N ALA A 125 16.52 -15.28 -7.18
CA ALA A 125 16.97 -14.27 -6.23
C ALA A 125 17.78 -13.16 -6.90
N LYS A 126 18.67 -13.49 -7.84
CA LYS A 126 19.45 -12.51 -8.62
C LYS A 126 18.56 -11.63 -9.48
N ASP A 127 17.59 -12.22 -10.16
CA ASP A 127 16.62 -11.47 -10.97
C ASP A 127 15.85 -10.45 -10.11
N ILE A 128 15.40 -10.88 -8.92
CA ILE A 128 14.71 -10.00 -7.97
C ILE A 128 15.62 -8.84 -7.53
N VAL A 129 16.91 -9.07 -7.31
CA VAL A 129 17.86 -7.99 -6.94
C VAL A 129 18.09 -7.00 -8.08
N VAL A 130 18.08 -7.44 -9.33
CA VAL A 130 18.18 -6.52 -10.49
C VAL A 130 16.99 -5.56 -10.50
N VAL A 131 15.78 -6.09 -10.32
CA VAL A 131 14.56 -5.27 -10.27
C VAL A 131 14.55 -4.38 -9.02
N LEU A 132 14.99 -4.89 -7.86
CA LEU A 132 15.16 -4.11 -6.63
C LEU A 132 16.16 -2.95 -6.81
N THR A 133 17.25 -3.18 -7.54
CA THR A 133 18.25 -2.14 -7.82
C THR A 133 17.61 -1.00 -8.62
N LYS A 134 16.78 -1.32 -9.62
CA LYS A 134 16.06 -0.29 -10.39
C LYS A 134 15.04 0.45 -9.54
N PHE A 135 14.32 -0.28 -8.70
CA PHE A 135 13.37 0.28 -7.73
C PHE A 135 14.06 1.31 -6.82
N VAL A 136 15.21 0.97 -6.24
CA VAL A 136 15.97 1.88 -5.37
C VAL A 136 16.44 3.10 -6.13
N GLU A 137 17.00 2.93 -7.33
CA GLU A 137 17.47 4.04 -8.16
C GLU A 137 16.35 5.06 -8.43
N VAL A 138 15.17 4.60 -8.86
CA VAL A 138 14.03 5.48 -9.17
C VAL A 138 13.48 6.16 -7.91
N HIS A 139 13.41 5.46 -6.78
CA HIS A 139 13.00 6.08 -5.51
C HIS A 139 13.99 7.15 -5.05
N GLN A 140 15.29 6.92 -5.22
CA GLN A 140 16.29 7.93 -4.88
C GLN A 140 16.19 9.16 -5.80
N GLN A 141 15.93 8.97 -7.10
CA GLN A 141 15.66 10.07 -8.02
C GLN A 141 14.44 10.87 -7.59
N LEU A 142 13.31 10.21 -7.28
CA LEU A 142 12.12 10.86 -6.71
C LEU A 142 12.46 11.69 -5.46
N LEU A 143 13.10 11.07 -4.47
CA LEU A 143 13.38 11.70 -3.18
C LEU A 143 14.34 12.89 -3.33
N ASN A 144 15.32 12.81 -4.23
CA ASN A 144 16.21 13.93 -4.53
C ASN A 144 15.46 15.13 -5.14
N VAL A 145 14.49 14.88 -6.03
CA VAL A 145 13.61 15.94 -6.55
C VAL A 145 12.74 16.53 -5.44
N VAL A 146 12.15 15.68 -4.59
CA VAL A 146 11.33 16.10 -3.45
C VAL A 146 12.14 17.01 -2.51
N ILE A 147 13.38 16.65 -2.18
CA ILE A 147 14.31 17.52 -1.46
C ILE A 147 14.45 18.88 -2.16
N GLY A 148 14.69 18.89 -3.46
CA GLY A 148 14.85 20.12 -4.25
C GLY A 148 13.58 20.99 -4.30
N LYS A 149 12.39 20.41 -4.10
CA LYS A 149 11.11 21.13 -4.10
C LYS A 149 10.64 21.57 -2.71
N ARG A 150 11.41 21.34 -1.65
CA ARG A 150 11.06 21.79 -0.29
C ARG A 150 10.65 23.26 -0.26
N GLY A 151 11.44 24.17 -0.87
CA GLY A 151 11.12 25.60 -0.88
C GLY A 151 9.81 25.94 -1.59
N VAL A 152 9.51 25.24 -2.69
CA VAL A 152 8.23 25.39 -3.40
C VAL A 152 7.07 24.91 -2.52
N LEU A 153 7.22 23.76 -1.88
CA LEU A 153 6.21 23.18 -0.97
C LEU A 153 6.08 23.94 0.35
N ALA A 154 7.07 24.75 0.71
CA ALA A 154 7.00 25.70 1.81
C ALA A 154 6.25 27.00 1.46
N SER A 155 5.94 27.22 0.18
CA SER A 155 5.21 28.42 -0.26
C SER A 155 3.86 28.53 0.47
N PHE A 156 3.31 29.74 0.57
CA PHE A 156 2.03 30.00 1.23
C PHE A 156 2.00 29.56 2.70
N GLY A 157 3.08 29.83 3.44
CA GLY A 157 3.12 29.62 4.89
C GLY A 157 3.44 28.19 5.34
N GLY A 158 4.04 27.36 4.48
CA GLY A 158 4.57 26.06 4.89
C GLY A 158 3.55 24.92 5.00
N GLY A 159 2.30 25.13 4.55
CA GLY A 159 1.19 24.19 4.78
C GLY A 159 1.40 22.76 4.25
N PHE A 160 2.33 22.53 3.31
CA PHE A 160 2.61 21.21 2.75
C PHE A 160 3.90 20.55 3.25
N LEU A 161 4.70 21.22 4.08
CA LEU A 161 5.91 20.60 4.65
C LEU A 161 5.55 19.43 5.56
N GLU A 162 4.61 19.66 6.49
CA GLU A 162 4.22 18.65 7.48
C GLU A 162 3.50 17.44 6.84
N PRO A 163 2.50 17.60 5.95
CA PRO A 163 1.90 16.47 5.26
C PRO A 163 2.90 15.60 4.48
N VAL A 164 3.87 16.23 3.80
CA VAL A 164 4.93 15.50 3.08
C VAL A 164 5.87 14.79 4.05
N ARG A 165 6.25 15.44 5.16
CA ARG A 165 7.07 14.83 6.21
C ARG A 165 6.41 13.57 6.78
N LEU A 166 5.12 13.63 7.10
CA LEU A 166 4.37 12.50 7.68
C LEU A 166 4.38 11.28 6.76
N VAL A 167 4.10 11.46 5.47
CA VAL A 167 4.12 10.34 4.52
C VAL A 167 5.52 9.77 4.30
N LEU A 168 6.58 10.60 4.38
CA LEU A 168 7.97 10.14 4.31
C LEU A 168 8.37 9.31 5.53
N VAL A 169 7.94 9.69 6.73
CA VAL A 169 8.17 8.90 7.96
C VAL A 169 7.46 7.56 7.87
N THR A 170 6.21 7.53 7.39
CA THR A 170 5.51 6.25 7.13
C THR A 170 6.22 5.43 6.07
N LEU A 171 6.72 6.05 5.00
CA LEU A 171 7.49 5.38 3.97
C LEU A 171 8.76 4.73 4.53
N GLU A 172 9.50 5.39 5.43
CA GLU A 172 10.68 4.79 6.07
C GLU A 172 10.34 3.48 6.79
N ALA A 173 9.31 3.49 7.64
CA ALA A 173 8.89 2.32 8.40
C ALA A 173 8.43 1.17 7.49
N ILE A 174 7.68 1.49 6.43
CA ILE A 174 7.16 0.48 5.50
C ILE A 174 8.25 -0.08 4.59
N VAL A 175 9.22 0.73 4.16
CA VAL A 175 10.40 0.25 3.43
C VAL A 175 11.24 -0.69 4.31
N ASP A 176 11.39 -0.39 5.60
CA ASP A 176 12.09 -1.29 6.54
C ASP A 176 11.37 -2.65 6.66
N SER A 177 10.03 -2.66 6.78
CA SER A 177 9.23 -3.90 6.81
C SER A 177 9.30 -4.68 5.49
N PHE A 178 9.19 -3.98 4.35
CA PHE A 178 9.33 -4.60 3.03
C PHE A 178 10.73 -5.19 2.83
N ALA A 179 11.77 -4.49 3.26
CA ALA A 179 13.15 -4.98 3.20
C ALA A 179 13.31 -6.29 3.98
N PHE A 180 12.77 -6.33 5.20
CA PHE A 180 12.80 -7.51 6.04
C PHE A 180 12.11 -8.71 5.39
N SER A 181 10.90 -8.53 4.85
CA SER A 181 10.17 -9.61 4.16
C SER A 181 10.88 -10.07 2.89
N LEU A 182 11.35 -9.13 2.05
CA LEU A 182 12.01 -9.48 0.80
C LEU A 182 13.32 -10.24 1.05
N ILE A 183 14.15 -9.80 2.00
CA ILE A 183 15.44 -10.44 2.30
C ILE A 183 15.26 -11.90 2.75
N LYS A 184 14.18 -12.22 3.48
CA LYS A 184 13.86 -13.61 3.85
C LYS A 184 13.60 -14.50 2.64
N LEU A 185 13.02 -13.95 1.58
CA LEU A 185 12.75 -14.68 0.34
C LEU A 185 14.00 -14.85 -0.53
N ILE A 186 15.03 -14.02 -0.36
CA ILE A 186 16.26 -14.07 -1.17
C ILE A 186 17.54 -14.16 -0.32
N PRO A 187 17.68 -15.17 0.57
CA PRO A 187 18.77 -15.24 1.54
C PRO A 187 20.16 -15.32 0.88
N THR A 188 20.26 -15.99 -0.27
CA THR A 188 21.50 -16.09 -1.08
C THR A 188 21.98 -14.75 -1.61
N GLU A 189 21.07 -13.77 -1.75
CA GLU A 189 21.35 -12.42 -2.24
C GLU A 189 21.13 -11.34 -1.16
N SER A 190 21.03 -11.76 0.11
CA SER A 190 20.74 -10.89 1.25
C SER A 190 21.74 -9.73 1.37
N VAL A 191 23.02 -9.93 1.07
CA VAL A 191 24.04 -8.88 1.11
C VAL A 191 23.77 -7.78 0.09
N ALA A 192 23.46 -8.17 -1.15
CA ALA A 192 23.15 -7.22 -2.23
C ALA A 192 21.85 -6.46 -1.93
N ALA A 193 20.80 -7.17 -1.49
CA ALA A 193 19.53 -6.59 -1.11
C ALA A 193 19.66 -5.60 0.06
N ASN A 194 20.38 -5.97 1.13
CA ASN A 194 20.67 -5.08 2.25
C ASN A 194 21.40 -3.81 1.78
N GLY A 195 22.38 -3.94 0.88
CA GLY A 195 23.07 -2.81 0.30
C GLY A 195 22.14 -1.82 -0.42
N GLN A 196 21.15 -2.33 -1.16
CA GLN A 196 20.15 -1.50 -1.83
C GLN A 196 19.21 -0.80 -0.84
N PHE A 197 18.69 -1.52 0.16
CA PHE A 197 17.82 -0.93 1.17
C PHE A 197 18.54 0.08 2.05
N ALA A 198 19.81 -0.14 2.40
CA ALA A 198 20.61 0.83 3.13
C ALA A 198 20.77 2.15 2.36
N LYS A 199 21.03 2.09 1.05
CA LYS A 199 21.09 3.27 0.18
C LYS A 199 19.76 4.03 0.15
N LEU A 200 18.64 3.31 -0.01
CA LEU A 200 17.32 3.93 -0.02
C LEU A 200 17.01 4.59 1.33
N LYS A 201 17.28 3.90 2.44
CA LYS A 201 17.06 4.37 3.80
C LYS A 201 17.80 5.67 4.09
N VAL A 202 19.06 5.77 3.70
CA VAL A 202 19.84 7.02 3.83
C VAL A 202 19.15 8.17 3.10
N THR A 203 18.67 7.95 1.87
CA THR A 203 17.97 8.98 1.10
C THR A 203 16.63 9.37 1.75
N VAL A 204 15.83 8.41 2.19
CA VAL A 204 14.54 8.68 2.87
C VAL A 204 14.77 9.53 4.13
N ARG A 205 15.71 9.14 4.99
CA ARG A 205 16.06 9.89 6.20
C ARG A 205 16.51 11.30 5.89
N LYS A 206 17.36 11.47 4.87
CA LYS A 206 17.79 12.79 4.41
C LYS A 206 16.60 13.65 4.01
N THR A 207 15.65 13.10 3.25
CA THR A 207 14.42 13.83 2.87
C THR A 207 13.58 14.19 4.08
N ILE A 208 13.38 13.27 5.04
CA ILE A 208 12.67 13.55 6.28
C ILE A 208 13.34 14.72 7.03
N THR A 209 14.66 14.71 7.18
CA THR A 209 15.41 15.79 7.83
C THR A 209 15.17 17.14 7.15
N VAL A 210 15.23 17.19 5.82
CA VAL A 210 14.96 18.38 5.01
C VAL A 210 13.56 18.93 5.25
N TYR A 211 12.56 18.05 5.39
CA TYR A 211 11.16 18.44 5.66
C TYR A 211 10.87 18.69 7.14
N THR A 212 11.82 18.42 8.04
CA THR A 212 11.72 18.70 9.47
C THR A 212 12.42 20.00 9.85
N SER A 213 13.47 20.39 9.12
CA SER A 213 14.20 21.64 9.39
C SER A 213 13.32 22.86 9.12
N LYS A 214 13.51 23.92 9.92
CA LYS A 214 12.83 25.22 9.77
C LYS A 214 13.19 25.89 8.44
#